data_AF-A0A4Q4MNK0-F1
#
_entry.id   AF-A0A4Q4MNK0-F1
#
_cell.length_a   1.000
_cell.length_b   1.000
_cell.length_c   1.000
_cell.angle_alpha   90.00
_cell.angle_beta   90.00
_cell.angle_gamma   90.00
#
_symmetry.space_group_name_H-M   'P 1'
#
loop_
_entity.id
_entity.type
_entity.pdbx_description
1 polymer ?
#
loop_
_entity_poly.entity_id
_entity_poly.type
_entity_poly.pdbx_seq_one_letter_code
_entity_poly.pdbx_strand_id
1 'polypeptide(L)'
;MFDTCIDTAEKTNILGLFDIPPYTTRKELTASRHDGFFFSRRAHSSHLNAEPLFVHLLLLVGVESSWRLFIAELEGEIEILSDKALYSRVGRVSKTDYQITFVETQQMQRIRQRLFKKQKMLEMTLKTLRALQRHFNDKTEGNEHNQRMLEELEGLMFRYESHCVSIERLLEVADGTVTLLMKILDFRDNENIRLNLSKTRELLIAAEQESLMLSDIAKQTQQDSRSMKIVTFIALVFLPGSLVASVYSSNIVQSDERTYGFIPGRQLLSFLVITGFLTIATLAVAIIWNRRPCRGLNPPKSPATP
;
A
#
# COMPACT_ATOMS: atom_id res chain seq x y z
N MET A 1 -3.45 6.48 -21.16
CA MET A 1 -2.84 5.18 -20.81
C MET A 1 -3.38 4.72 -19.46
N PHE A 2 -4.71 4.56 -19.35
CA PHE A 2 -5.48 3.90 -18.27
C PHE A 2 -6.95 4.08 -18.65
N ASP A 3 -7.45 3.30 -19.62
CA ASP A 3 -8.89 3.27 -19.97
C ASP A 3 -9.24 2.00 -20.77
N THR A 4 -8.79 0.84 -20.30
CA THR A 4 -9.09 -0.44 -20.98
C THR A 4 -8.91 -1.59 -20.00
N CYS A 5 -9.79 -1.73 -19.00
CA CYS A 5 -9.83 -2.98 -18.22
C CYS A 5 -11.13 -3.26 -17.44
N ILE A 6 -12.29 -2.75 -17.85
CA ILE A 6 -13.57 -3.15 -17.25
C ILE A 6 -14.62 -3.26 -18.36
N ASP A 7 -14.49 -4.26 -19.24
CA ASP A 7 -15.61 -4.59 -20.14
C ASP A 7 -15.66 -6.06 -20.60
N THR A 8 -15.20 -6.99 -19.77
CA THR A 8 -15.28 -8.43 -20.04
C THR A 8 -15.61 -9.23 -18.78
N ALA A 9 -16.71 -8.90 -18.12
CA ALA A 9 -17.26 -9.71 -17.02
C ALA A 9 -18.79 -9.87 -17.08
N GLU A 10 -19.40 -9.75 -18.28
CA GLU A 10 -20.85 -9.81 -18.45
C GLU A 10 -21.28 -10.89 -19.46
N LYS A 11 -20.76 -12.11 -19.35
CA LYS A 11 -21.26 -13.26 -20.11
C LYS A 11 -20.77 -14.58 -19.53
N THR A 12 -21.39 -15.02 -18.42
CA THR A 12 -21.63 -16.44 -18.04
C THR A 12 -22.02 -16.51 -16.56
N ASN A 13 -23.33 -16.49 -16.24
CA ASN A 13 -23.93 -17.27 -15.15
C ASN A 13 -25.41 -16.93 -15.00
N ILE A 14 -26.23 -17.48 -15.90
CA ILE A 14 -27.67 -17.61 -15.68
C ILE A 14 -27.96 -19.11 -15.76
N LEU A 15 -27.54 -19.85 -14.73
CA LEU A 15 -27.96 -21.20 -14.33
C LEU A 15 -27.08 -21.64 -13.13
N GLY A 16 -27.29 -21.00 -11.98
CA GLY A 16 -26.52 -21.23 -10.75
C GLY A 16 -27.39 -21.28 -9.50
N LEU A 17 -28.52 -22.00 -9.55
CA LEU A 17 -29.43 -22.13 -8.40
C LEU A 17 -29.15 -23.36 -7.52
N PHE A 18 -28.17 -24.20 -7.86
CA PHE A 18 -27.72 -25.32 -7.03
C PHE A 18 -26.21 -25.54 -7.20
N ASP A 19 -25.40 -24.59 -6.75
CA ASP A 19 -23.98 -24.86 -6.46
C ASP A 19 -23.90 -25.58 -5.11
N ILE A 20 -23.92 -26.91 -5.18
CA ILE A 20 -23.40 -27.77 -4.12
C ILE A 20 -21.87 -27.70 -4.25
N PRO A 21 -21.11 -27.28 -3.22
CA PRO A 21 -19.66 -27.16 -3.33
C PRO A 21 -19.03 -28.55 -3.60
N PRO A 22 -18.13 -28.67 -4.59
CA PRO A 22 -17.32 -29.86 -4.74
C PRO A 22 -16.16 -29.78 -3.72
N TYR A 23 -15.85 -30.92 -3.11
CA TYR A 23 -14.77 -31.16 -2.14
C TYR A 23 -15.03 -30.80 -0.68
N THR A 24 -15.62 -31.76 0.03
CA THR A 24 -15.14 -32.13 1.38
C THR A 24 -14.60 -33.55 1.34
N THR A 25 -13.34 -33.67 1.75
CA THR A 25 -12.58 -34.91 1.80
C THR A 25 -13.27 -35.96 2.67
N ARG A 26 -13.43 -37.13 2.06
CA ARG A 26 -14.04 -38.39 2.49
C ARG A 26 -13.39 -39.05 3.74
N LYS A 27 -13.20 -38.34 4.86
CA LYS A 27 -12.60 -38.96 6.07
C LYS A 27 -13.31 -38.75 7.41
N GLU A 28 -14.36 -37.95 7.54
CA GLU A 28 -15.06 -37.79 8.85
C GLU A 28 -16.53 -38.24 8.90
N LEU A 29 -17.04 -38.87 7.84
CA LEU A 29 -18.46 -39.24 7.74
C LEU A 29 -18.89 -40.53 8.48
N THR A 30 -18.20 -40.94 9.55
CA THR A 30 -18.57 -42.16 10.30
C THR A 30 -18.82 -42.01 11.80
N ALA A 31 -18.71 -40.80 12.39
CA ALA A 31 -18.73 -40.65 13.85
C ALA A 31 -19.85 -39.77 14.44
N SER A 32 -20.86 -39.35 13.67
CA SER A 32 -22.04 -38.67 14.21
C SER A 32 -23.33 -39.28 13.68
N ARG A 33 -23.60 -40.51 14.16
CA ARG A 33 -24.86 -41.22 13.94
C ARG A 33 -25.33 -41.75 15.28
N HIS A 34 -25.79 -40.86 16.14
CA HIS A 34 -26.71 -41.19 17.24
C HIS A 34 -27.21 -39.88 17.82
N ASP A 35 -28.33 -39.38 17.30
CA ASP A 35 -29.33 -38.71 18.12
C ASP A 35 -30.69 -38.84 17.42
N GLY A 36 -31.69 -39.18 18.23
CA GLY A 36 -32.88 -39.92 17.81
C GLY A 36 -33.74 -39.21 16.78
N PHE A 37 -33.89 -39.84 15.61
CA PHE A 37 -35.06 -39.63 14.76
C PHE A 37 -35.93 -40.88 14.87
N PHE A 38 -36.94 -40.81 15.74
CA PHE A 38 -37.98 -41.81 15.94
C PHE A 38 -38.97 -41.82 14.74
N PHE A 39 -38.50 -41.86 13.50
CA PHE A 39 -39.34 -42.35 12.39
C PHE A 39 -39.31 -43.87 12.45
N SER A 40 -40.07 -44.39 13.41
CA SER A 40 -40.18 -45.83 13.62
C SER A 40 -40.63 -46.48 12.32
N ARG A 41 -39.74 -47.34 11.85
CA ARG A 41 -39.87 -48.39 10.84
C ARG A 41 -41.24 -49.08 10.89
N ARG A 42 -42.27 -48.45 10.33
CA ARG A 42 -43.60 -49.08 10.08
C ARG A 42 -44.25 -48.52 8.82
N ALA A 43 -43.48 -48.43 7.73
CA ALA A 43 -44.05 -48.49 6.40
C ALA A 43 -44.31 -49.96 6.05
N HIS A 44 -45.35 -50.53 6.68
CA HIS A 44 -45.97 -51.75 6.17
C HIS A 44 -47.32 -51.35 5.58
N SER A 45 -47.32 -51.28 4.24
CA SER A 45 -48.44 -51.62 3.37
C SER A 45 -49.83 -51.09 3.75
N SER A 46 -50.21 -49.93 3.21
CA SER A 46 -51.49 -49.75 2.48
C SER A 46 -51.69 -48.29 2.09
N HIS A 47 -52.00 -48.07 0.81
CA HIS A 47 -52.36 -46.81 0.13
C HIS A 47 -51.22 -45.84 -0.25
N LEU A 48 -50.71 -46.09 -1.47
CA LEU A 48 -49.86 -45.19 -2.27
C LEU A 48 -50.62 -43.96 -2.81
N ASN A 49 -51.58 -43.42 -2.05
CA ASN A 49 -52.05 -42.05 -2.25
C ASN A 49 -51.22 -41.18 -1.30
N ALA A 50 -49.89 -41.16 -1.51
CA ALA A 50 -49.01 -40.28 -0.75
C ALA A 50 -49.50 -38.86 -1.01
N GLU A 51 -50.18 -38.27 -0.03
CA GLU A 51 -50.56 -36.87 -0.10
C GLU A 51 -49.30 -36.09 -0.50
N PRO A 52 -49.34 -35.27 -1.56
CA PRO A 52 -48.15 -34.56 -2.07
C PRO A 52 -47.38 -33.82 -0.98
N LEU A 53 -48.09 -33.43 0.09
CA LEU A 53 -47.51 -32.81 1.28
C LEU A 53 -46.48 -33.66 2.00
N PHE A 54 -46.72 -34.96 2.15
CA PHE A 54 -45.80 -35.85 2.88
C PHE A 54 -44.43 -35.88 2.19
N VAL A 55 -44.42 -35.89 0.86
CA VAL A 55 -43.19 -35.82 0.06
C VAL A 55 -42.49 -34.47 0.26
N HIS A 56 -43.24 -33.36 0.26
CA HIS A 56 -42.68 -32.04 0.54
C HIS A 56 -42.08 -31.93 1.94
N LEU A 57 -42.76 -32.46 2.96
CA LEU A 57 -42.27 -32.47 4.35
C LEU A 57 -40.99 -33.30 4.45
N LEU A 58 -40.95 -34.48 3.84
CA LEU A 58 -39.76 -35.34 3.83
C LEU A 58 -38.55 -34.64 3.17
N LEU A 59 -38.78 -33.97 2.03
CA LEU A 59 -37.73 -33.20 1.36
C LEU A 59 -37.23 -32.05 2.24
N LEU A 60 -38.12 -31.34 2.92
CA LEU A 60 -37.76 -30.23 3.79
C LEU A 60 -37.00 -30.70 5.04
N VAL A 61 -37.37 -31.84 5.63
CA VAL A 61 -36.61 -32.48 6.72
C VAL A 61 -35.22 -32.89 6.23
N GLY A 62 -35.10 -33.43 5.01
CA GLY A 62 -33.82 -33.74 4.40
C GLY A 62 -32.92 -32.51 4.26
N VAL A 63 -33.47 -31.41 3.73
CA VAL A 63 -32.75 -30.14 3.59
C VAL A 63 -32.40 -29.54 4.96
N GLU A 64 -33.25 -29.67 5.96
CA GLU A 64 -33.00 -29.16 7.33
C GLU A 64 -31.68 -29.69 7.90
N SER A 65 -31.40 -30.98 7.72
CA SER A 65 -30.17 -31.59 8.25
C SER A 65 -28.88 -30.97 7.69
N SER A 66 -28.92 -30.46 6.46
CA SER A 66 -27.75 -29.85 5.81
C SER A 66 -27.39 -28.47 6.37
N TRP A 67 -28.34 -27.76 6.99
CA TRP A 67 -28.11 -26.42 7.52
C TRP A 67 -27.15 -26.40 8.71
N ARG A 68 -27.19 -27.43 9.56
CA ARG A 68 -26.29 -27.53 10.73
C ARG A 68 -24.82 -27.59 10.32
N LEU A 69 -24.52 -28.44 9.33
CA LEU A 69 -23.17 -28.58 8.80
C LEU A 69 -22.68 -27.29 8.14
N PHE A 70 -23.57 -26.64 7.38
CA PHE A 70 -23.26 -25.36 6.73
C PHE A 70 -22.98 -24.23 7.74
N ILE A 71 -23.78 -24.14 8.81
CA ILE A 71 -23.58 -23.13 9.86
C ILE A 71 -22.25 -23.40 10.59
N ALA A 72 -21.95 -24.64 10.92
CA ALA A 72 -20.69 -25.02 11.58
C ALA A 72 -19.45 -24.72 10.70
N GLU A 73 -19.54 -24.96 9.38
CA GLU A 73 -18.48 -24.60 8.43
C GLU A 73 -18.21 -23.09 8.43
N LEU A 74 -19.26 -22.27 8.36
CA LEU A 74 -19.12 -20.81 8.37
C LEU A 74 -18.63 -20.27 9.70
N GLU A 75 -19.08 -20.87 10.82
CA GLU A 75 -18.58 -20.53 12.15
C GLU A 75 -17.07 -20.77 12.25
N GLY A 76 -16.58 -21.92 11.75
CA GLY A 76 -15.15 -22.20 11.69
C GLY A 76 -14.37 -21.23 10.79
N GLU A 77 -14.92 -20.84 9.62
CA GLU A 77 -14.30 -19.81 8.77
C GLU A 77 -14.19 -18.45 9.50
N ILE A 78 -15.22 -18.07 10.25
CA ILE A 78 -15.25 -16.81 11.04
C ILE A 78 -14.27 -16.88 12.20
N GLU A 79 -14.22 -17.99 12.93
CA GLU A 79 -13.32 -18.21 14.08
C GLU A 79 -11.86 -18.06 13.65
N ILE A 80 -11.45 -18.68 12.54
CA ILE A 80 -10.09 -18.57 12.00
C ILE A 80 -9.70 -17.11 11.74
N LEU A 81 -10.61 -16.32 11.16
CA LEU A 81 -10.36 -14.90 10.89
C LEU A 81 -10.41 -14.05 12.16
N SER A 82 -11.27 -14.38 13.11
CA SER A 82 -11.38 -13.71 14.40
C SER A 82 -10.14 -13.92 15.25
N ASP A 83 -9.63 -15.16 15.31
CA ASP A 83 -8.38 -15.49 15.99
C ASP A 83 -7.19 -14.73 15.39
N LYS A 84 -7.10 -14.68 14.05
CA LYS A 84 -6.08 -13.85 13.38
C LYS A 84 -6.19 -12.38 13.79
N ALA A 85 -7.41 -11.86 13.90
CA ALA A 85 -7.65 -10.48 14.36
C ALA A 85 -7.19 -10.27 15.81
N LEU A 86 -7.55 -11.19 16.71
CA LEU A 86 -7.25 -11.12 18.15
C LEU A 86 -5.76 -11.30 18.46
N TYR A 87 -5.09 -12.22 17.77
CA TYR A 87 -3.67 -12.53 18.02
C TYR A 87 -2.70 -11.65 17.20
N SER A 88 -3.22 -10.78 16.34
CA SER A 88 -2.40 -9.81 15.64
C SER A 88 -1.90 -8.74 16.60
N ARG A 89 -0.59 -8.69 16.80
CA ARG A 89 0.04 -7.63 17.59
C ARG A 89 -0.04 -6.30 16.86
N VAL A 90 -0.36 -5.28 17.64
CA VAL A 90 -0.47 -3.89 17.22
C VAL A 90 0.65 -3.11 17.92
N GLY A 91 1.60 -2.56 17.16
CA GLY A 91 2.67 -1.69 17.66
C GLY A 91 4.12 -2.17 17.42
N ARG A 92 4.46 -3.42 17.75
CA ARG A 92 5.80 -3.97 17.47
C ARG A 92 5.72 -4.98 16.35
N VAL A 93 6.36 -4.68 15.22
CA VAL A 93 6.44 -5.60 14.08
C VAL A 93 7.38 -6.75 14.44
N SER A 94 6.84 -7.87 14.92
CA SER A 94 7.62 -9.12 14.97
C SER A 94 7.58 -9.80 13.59
N LYS A 95 8.69 -10.41 13.18
CA LYS A 95 8.74 -11.22 11.94
C LYS A 95 7.78 -12.43 11.96
N THR A 96 7.28 -12.80 13.14
CA THR A 96 6.37 -13.93 13.36
C THR A 96 4.92 -13.51 13.63
N ASP A 97 4.57 -12.22 13.50
CA ASP A 97 3.20 -11.78 13.75
C ASP A 97 2.29 -12.06 12.56
N TYR A 98 1.02 -12.33 12.86
CA TYR A 98 -0.02 -12.42 11.84
C TYR A 98 -0.12 -11.10 11.07
N GLN A 99 0.24 -11.15 9.79
CA GLN A 99 0.05 -10.03 8.88
C GLN A 99 -1.41 -9.97 8.47
N ILE A 100 -2.21 -9.24 9.26
CA ILE A 100 -3.51 -8.77 8.80
C ILE A 100 -3.29 -7.80 7.64
N THR A 101 -3.87 -8.15 6.49
CA THR A 101 -3.93 -7.34 5.29
C THR A 101 -5.38 -7.03 4.96
N PHE A 102 -5.60 -6.28 3.88
CA PHE A 102 -6.95 -6.05 3.36
C PHE A 102 -7.63 -7.33 2.87
N VAL A 103 -6.87 -8.40 2.59
CA VAL A 103 -7.41 -9.68 2.11
C VAL A 103 -8.28 -10.33 3.18
N GLU A 104 -7.88 -10.31 4.44
CA GLU A 104 -8.67 -10.83 5.56
C GLU A 104 -10.01 -10.10 5.69
N THR A 105 -10.02 -8.77 5.53
CA THR A 105 -11.25 -7.96 5.50
C THR A 105 -12.15 -8.34 4.33
N GLN A 106 -11.59 -8.57 3.14
CA GLN A 106 -12.35 -9.02 1.97
C GLN A 106 -12.96 -10.41 2.18
N GLN A 107 -12.20 -11.34 2.77
CA GLN A 107 -12.68 -12.69 3.08
C GLN A 107 -13.86 -12.64 4.07
N MET A 108 -13.72 -11.86 5.15
CA MET A 108 -14.80 -11.68 6.11
C MET A 108 -16.06 -11.07 5.45
N GLN A 109 -15.89 -10.09 4.55
CA GLN A 109 -17.01 -9.50 3.82
C GLN A 109 -17.72 -10.50 2.90
N ARG A 110 -16.97 -11.42 2.26
CA ARG A 110 -17.57 -12.49 1.43
C ARG A 110 -18.38 -13.46 2.28
N ILE A 111 -17.87 -13.85 3.45
CA ILE A 111 -18.61 -14.70 4.40
C ILE A 111 -19.90 -14.00 4.83
N ARG A 112 -19.83 -12.72 5.17
CA ARG A 112 -20.99 -11.91 5.53
C ARG A 112 -22.06 -11.86 4.43
N GLN A 113 -21.66 -11.67 3.18
CA GLN A 113 -22.57 -11.71 2.03
C GLN A 113 -23.23 -13.09 1.86
N ARG A 114 -22.46 -14.18 2.05
CA ARG A 114 -22.99 -15.55 2.03
C ARG A 114 -24.03 -15.74 3.15
N LEU A 115 -23.72 -15.34 4.38
CA LEU A 115 -24.64 -15.40 5.53
C LEU A 115 -25.94 -14.63 5.26
N PHE A 116 -25.84 -13.39 4.79
CA PHE A 116 -27.02 -12.55 4.51
C PHE A 116 -27.93 -13.17 3.45
N LYS A 117 -27.36 -13.69 2.35
CA LYS A 117 -28.12 -14.39 1.31
C LYS A 117 -28.86 -15.62 1.88
N LYS A 118 -28.20 -16.36 2.76
CA LYS A 118 -28.74 -17.58 3.38
C LYS A 118 -29.81 -17.28 4.44
N GLN A 119 -29.63 -16.22 5.23
CA GLN A 119 -30.64 -15.69 6.14
C GLN A 119 -31.95 -15.39 5.38
N LYS A 120 -31.86 -14.65 4.27
CA LYS A 120 -33.02 -14.33 3.45
C LYS A 120 -33.71 -15.57 2.85
N MET A 121 -32.94 -16.59 2.48
CA MET A 121 -33.47 -17.87 2.01
C MET A 121 -34.22 -18.63 3.13
N LEU A 122 -33.67 -18.67 4.35
CA LEU A 122 -34.34 -19.28 5.50
C LEU A 122 -35.61 -18.53 5.89
N GLU A 123 -35.57 -17.19 5.93
CA GLU A 123 -36.74 -16.36 6.19
C GLU A 123 -37.86 -16.62 5.18
N MET A 124 -37.52 -16.77 3.89
CA MET A 124 -38.49 -17.09 2.85
C MET A 124 -39.06 -18.50 3.04
N THR A 125 -38.21 -19.48 3.35
CA THR A 125 -38.62 -20.87 3.62
C THR A 125 -39.59 -20.92 4.80
N LEU A 126 -39.30 -20.20 5.89
CA LEU A 126 -40.18 -20.06 7.04
C LEU A 126 -41.53 -19.43 6.68
N LYS A 127 -41.54 -18.39 5.84
CA LYS A 127 -42.80 -17.79 5.35
C LYS A 127 -43.62 -18.81 4.57
N THR A 128 -42.99 -19.62 3.72
CA THR A 128 -43.65 -20.70 2.98
C THR A 128 -44.19 -21.78 3.91
N LEU A 129 -43.42 -22.22 4.91
CA LEU A 129 -43.85 -23.19 5.92
C LEU A 129 -45.07 -22.69 6.72
N ARG A 130 -45.06 -21.41 7.13
CA ARG A 130 -46.20 -20.78 7.81
C ARG A 130 -47.44 -20.68 6.93
N ALA A 131 -47.27 -20.35 5.65
CA ALA A 131 -48.39 -20.33 4.70
C ALA A 131 -48.98 -21.73 4.54
N LEU A 132 -48.12 -22.75 4.44
CA LEU A 132 -48.52 -24.15 4.39
C LEU A 132 -49.32 -24.52 5.65
N GLN A 133 -48.78 -24.24 6.84
CA GLN A 133 -49.45 -24.51 8.12
C GLN A 133 -50.87 -23.93 8.18
N ARG A 134 -51.05 -22.67 7.74
CA ARG A 134 -52.38 -22.03 7.70
C ARG A 134 -53.34 -22.74 6.75
N HIS A 135 -52.88 -23.11 5.56
CA HIS A 135 -53.70 -23.83 4.58
C HIS A 135 -54.11 -25.22 5.07
N PHE A 136 -53.26 -25.88 5.87
CA PHE A 136 -53.61 -27.15 6.49
C PHE A 136 -54.61 -26.95 7.61
N ASN A 137 -54.37 -26.02 8.53
CA ASN A 137 -55.25 -25.79 9.67
C ASN A 137 -56.70 -25.46 9.26
N ASP A 138 -56.90 -24.78 8.13
CA ASP A 138 -58.23 -24.46 7.56
C ASP A 138 -58.97 -25.68 6.99
N LYS A 139 -58.26 -26.75 6.63
CA LYS A 139 -58.82 -27.94 5.96
C LYS A 139 -58.94 -29.18 6.85
N THR A 140 -58.47 -29.14 8.09
CA THR A 140 -58.20 -30.33 8.90
C THR A 140 -59.08 -30.47 10.14
N GLU A 141 -60.33 -30.03 10.10
CA GLU A 141 -61.31 -30.36 11.14
C GLU A 141 -61.58 -31.89 11.15
N GLY A 142 -61.03 -32.60 12.15
CA GLY A 142 -61.46 -33.96 12.52
C GLY A 142 -60.59 -35.15 12.08
N ASN A 143 -59.38 -34.95 11.55
CA ASN A 143 -58.51 -36.06 11.15
C ASN A 143 -57.21 -36.14 11.98
N GLU A 144 -57.05 -37.20 12.78
CA GLU A 144 -55.84 -37.44 13.62
C GLU A 144 -54.53 -37.50 12.81
N HIS A 145 -54.57 -37.94 11.54
CA HIS A 145 -53.39 -37.98 10.69
C HIS A 145 -52.85 -36.58 10.37
N ASN A 146 -53.77 -35.64 10.16
CA ASN A 146 -53.44 -34.25 9.85
C ASN A 146 -52.88 -33.52 11.07
N GLN A 147 -53.35 -33.87 12.26
CA GLN A 147 -52.84 -33.33 13.52
C GLN A 147 -51.35 -33.67 13.71
N ARG A 148 -50.95 -34.94 13.49
CA ARG A 148 -49.53 -35.33 13.59
C ARG A 148 -48.65 -34.62 12.56
N MET A 149 -49.19 -34.37 11.36
CA MET A 149 -48.46 -33.69 10.31
C MET A 149 -48.28 -32.19 10.60
N LEU A 150 -49.26 -31.57 11.27
CA LEU A 150 -49.17 -30.20 11.78
C LEU A 150 -48.11 -30.08 12.88
N GLU A 151 -48.06 -31.04 13.81
CA GLU A 151 -47.04 -31.08 14.87
C GLU A 151 -45.62 -31.21 14.29
N GLU A 152 -45.42 -32.07 13.28
CA GLU A 152 -44.13 -32.20 12.58
C GLU A 152 -43.74 -30.92 11.83
N LEU A 153 -44.72 -30.25 11.21
CA LEU A 153 -44.51 -28.97 10.52
C LEU A 153 -44.11 -27.86 11.49
N GLU A 154 -44.76 -27.80 12.66
CA GLU A 154 -44.41 -26.86 13.73
C GLU A 154 -43.00 -27.12 14.28
N GLY A 155 -42.67 -28.39 14.52
CA GLY A 155 -41.32 -28.79 14.93
C GLY A 155 -40.26 -28.43 13.88
N LEU A 156 -40.58 -28.56 12.59
CA LEU A 156 -39.70 -28.15 11.50
C LEU A 156 -39.53 -26.62 11.48
N MET A 157 -40.61 -25.85 11.62
CA MET A 157 -40.55 -24.39 11.69
C MET A 157 -39.65 -23.92 12.84
N PHE A 158 -39.78 -24.52 14.03
CA PHE A 158 -38.92 -24.21 15.17
C PHE A 158 -37.43 -24.44 14.85
N ARG A 159 -37.09 -25.54 14.17
CA ARG A 159 -35.70 -25.81 13.74
C ARG A 159 -35.18 -24.74 12.77
N TYR A 160 -35.99 -24.34 11.79
CA TYR A 160 -35.62 -23.27 10.87
C TYR A 160 -35.49 -21.90 11.56
N GLU A 161 -36.34 -21.59 12.54
CA GLU A 161 -36.21 -20.38 13.36
C GLU A 161 -34.90 -20.38 14.15
N SER A 162 -34.53 -21.53 14.75
CA SER A 162 -33.23 -21.69 15.40
C SER A 162 -32.08 -21.42 14.44
N HIS A 163 -32.13 -21.93 13.20
CA HIS A 163 -31.10 -21.67 12.19
C HIS A 163 -31.00 -20.19 11.82
N CYS A 164 -32.13 -19.46 11.76
CA CYS A 164 -32.13 -18.01 11.54
C CYS A 164 -31.40 -17.26 12.67
N VAL A 165 -31.69 -17.60 13.93
CA VAL A 165 -31.05 -16.98 15.10
C VAL A 165 -29.54 -17.27 15.11
N SER A 166 -29.13 -18.49 14.76
CA SER A 166 -27.71 -18.84 14.64
C SER A 166 -27.00 -18.03 13.56
N ILE A 167 -27.60 -17.86 12.37
CA ILE A 167 -27.02 -17.04 11.30
C ILE A 167 -26.96 -15.55 11.70
N GLU A 168 -27.98 -15.04 12.39
CA GLU A 168 -28.00 -13.66 12.88
C GLU A 168 -26.87 -13.40 13.88
N ARG A 169 -26.64 -14.33 14.82
CA ARG A 169 -25.50 -14.29 15.72
C ARG A 169 -24.17 -14.31 14.98
N LEU A 170 -24.02 -15.17 13.96
CA LEU A 170 -22.79 -15.22 13.16
C LEU A 170 -22.55 -13.92 12.37
N LEU A 171 -23.61 -13.27 11.90
CA LEU A 171 -23.52 -11.94 11.26
C LEU A 171 -23.00 -10.89 12.23
N GLU A 172 -23.49 -10.87 13.47
CA GLU A 172 -23.03 -9.95 14.51
C GLU A 172 -21.54 -10.15 14.84
N VAL A 173 -21.11 -11.40 15.00
CA VAL A 173 -19.70 -11.74 15.23
C VAL A 173 -18.83 -11.34 14.04
N ALA A 174 -19.31 -11.56 12.81
CA ALA A 174 -18.61 -11.15 11.59
C ALA A 174 -18.45 -9.62 11.53
N ASP A 175 -19.50 -8.84 11.82
CA ASP A 175 -19.44 -7.38 11.83
C ASP A 175 -18.49 -6.84 12.92
N GLY A 176 -18.50 -7.44 14.11
CA GLY A 176 -17.53 -7.13 15.17
C GLY A 176 -16.10 -7.40 14.73
N THR A 177 -15.86 -8.53 14.04
CA THR A 177 -14.53 -8.90 13.54
C THR A 177 -14.08 -7.99 12.40
N VAL A 178 -14.94 -7.63 11.45
CA VAL A 178 -14.62 -6.63 10.40
C VAL A 178 -14.20 -5.30 11.03
N THR A 179 -14.95 -4.85 12.04
CA THR A 179 -14.66 -3.59 12.73
C THR A 179 -13.29 -3.65 13.42
N LEU A 180 -12.96 -4.78 14.05
CA LEU A 180 -11.65 -4.97 14.67
C LEU A 180 -10.52 -4.98 13.62
N LEU A 181 -10.70 -5.73 12.51
CA LEU A 181 -9.72 -5.79 11.42
C LEU A 181 -9.44 -4.40 10.85
N MET A 182 -10.49 -3.60 10.59
CA MET A 182 -10.34 -2.23 10.09
C MET A 182 -9.59 -1.34 11.08
N LYS A 183 -9.91 -1.40 12.38
CA LYS A 183 -9.19 -0.64 13.40
C LYS A 183 -7.72 -1.02 13.50
N ILE A 184 -7.38 -2.31 13.31
CA ILE A 184 -5.99 -2.77 13.30
C ILE A 184 -5.26 -2.22 12.07
N LEU A 185 -5.89 -2.25 10.90
CA LEU A 185 -5.33 -1.68 9.66
C LEU A 185 -5.11 -0.17 9.80
N ASP A 186 -6.12 0.57 10.26
CA ASP A 186 -6.03 2.03 10.49
C ASP A 186 -4.92 2.38 11.48
N PHE A 187 -4.78 1.60 12.56
CA PHE A 187 -3.69 1.82 13.51
C PHE A 187 -2.32 1.64 12.85
N ARG A 188 -2.14 0.56 12.06
CA ARG A 188 -0.88 0.27 11.38
C ARG A 188 -0.53 1.33 10.35
N ASP A 189 -1.51 1.81 9.59
CA ASP A 189 -1.31 2.90 8.62
C ASP A 189 -0.92 4.20 9.32
N ASN A 190 -1.61 4.56 10.41
CA ASN A 190 -1.25 5.73 11.21
C ASN A 190 0.17 5.63 11.81
N GLU A 191 0.57 4.46 12.30
CA GLU A 191 1.91 4.24 12.83
C GLU A 191 2.98 4.30 11.73
N ASN A 192 2.71 3.72 10.56
CA ASN A 192 3.60 3.82 9.40
C ASN A 192 3.76 5.27 8.93
N ILE A 193 2.68 6.04 8.88
CA ILE A 193 2.72 7.48 8.56
C ILE A 193 3.57 8.22 9.59
N ARG A 194 3.37 7.95 10.88
CA ARG A 194 4.13 8.59 11.98
C ARG A 194 5.62 8.30 11.89
N LEU A 195 6.00 7.04 11.63
CA LEU A 195 7.39 6.61 11.44
C LEU A 195 8.01 7.21 10.17
N ASN A 196 7.25 7.29 9.08
CA ASN A 196 7.73 7.93 7.85
C ASN A 196 7.90 9.44 8.01
N LEU A 197 7.03 10.09 8.78
CA LEU A 197 7.14 11.51 9.09
C LEU A 197 8.38 11.79 9.96
N SER A 198 8.67 10.95 10.96
CA SER A 198 9.87 11.11 11.79
C SER A 198 11.14 10.94 10.97
N LYS A 199 11.22 9.92 10.11
CA LYS A 199 12.35 9.72 9.19
C LYS A 199 12.52 10.87 8.21
N THR A 200 11.41 11.36 7.64
CA THR A 200 11.44 12.53 6.74
C THR A 200 11.93 13.78 7.46
N ARG A 201 11.54 13.97 8.72
CA ARG A 201 12.01 15.08 9.54
C ARG A 201 13.50 14.98 9.85
N GLU A 202 14.01 13.79 10.18
CA GLU A 202 15.44 13.55 10.36
C GLU A 202 16.22 13.85 9.07
N LEU A 203 15.72 13.39 7.92
CA LEU A 203 16.31 13.69 6.61
C LEU A 203 16.30 15.20 6.30
N LEU A 204 15.23 15.91 6.65
CA LEU A 204 15.16 17.35 6.45
C LEU A 204 16.20 18.10 7.30
N ILE A 205 16.37 17.70 8.57
CA ILE A 205 17.38 18.26 9.46
C ILE A 205 18.79 17.99 8.90
N ALA A 206 19.05 16.78 8.42
CA ALA A 206 20.32 16.44 7.79
C ALA A 206 20.57 17.25 6.50
N ALA A 207 19.55 17.45 5.67
CA ALA A 207 19.63 18.25 4.46
C ALA A 207 19.85 19.75 4.75
N GLU A 208 19.23 20.28 5.80
CA GLU A 208 19.46 21.66 6.26
C GLU A 208 20.92 21.84 6.71
N GLN A 209 21.44 20.89 7.48
CA GLN A 209 22.83 20.89 7.92
C GLN A 209 23.81 20.81 6.74
N GLU A 210 23.53 19.96 5.75
CA GLU A 210 24.32 19.85 4.52
C GLU A 210 24.31 21.17 3.71
N SER A 211 23.15 21.82 3.61
CA SER A 211 23.01 23.13 2.94
C SER A 211 23.84 24.22 3.60
N LEU A 212 23.88 24.25 4.94
CA LEU A 212 24.73 25.18 5.70
C LEU A 212 26.21 24.90 5.44
N MET A 213 26.64 23.63 5.47
CA MET A 213 28.02 23.25 5.15
C MET A 213 28.41 23.64 3.72
N LEU A 214 27.54 23.39 2.73
CA LEU A 214 27.75 23.78 1.34
C LEU A 214 27.87 25.29 1.18
N SER A 215 27.04 26.06 1.89
CA SER A 215 27.11 27.52 1.92
C SER A 215 28.47 28.00 2.45
N ASP A 216 28.97 27.38 3.53
CA ASP A 216 30.27 27.75 4.09
C ASP A 216 31.45 27.32 3.21
N ILE A 217 31.39 26.14 2.60
CA ILE A 217 32.38 25.72 1.58
C ILE A 217 32.37 26.69 0.39
N ALA A 218 31.20 27.14 -0.07
CA ALA A 218 31.09 28.11 -1.15
C ALA A 218 31.69 29.47 -0.76
N LYS A 219 31.49 29.93 0.48
CA LYS A 219 32.14 31.15 1.00
C LYS A 219 33.66 31.00 1.07
N GLN A 220 34.16 29.88 1.59
CA GLN A 220 35.60 29.60 1.65
C GLN A 220 36.20 29.55 0.24
N THR A 221 35.56 28.83 -0.68
CA THR A 221 35.97 28.76 -2.10
C THR A 221 35.97 30.15 -2.75
N GLN A 222 35.01 31.03 -2.40
CA GLN A 222 34.99 32.40 -2.89
C GLN A 222 36.17 33.22 -2.33
N GLN A 223 36.53 33.04 -1.07
CA GLN A 223 37.70 33.68 -0.46
C GLN A 223 39.00 33.19 -1.09
N ASP A 224 39.16 31.88 -1.25
CA ASP A 224 40.31 31.27 -1.93
C ASP A 224 40.44 31.76 -3.37
N SER A 225 39.32 31.88 -4.07
CA SER A 225 39.29 32.47 -5.42
C SER A 225 39.75 33.92 -5.43
N ARG A 226 39.45 34.72 -4.39
CA ARG A 226 39.96 36.10 -4.27
C ARG A 226 41.47 36.11 -4.01
N SER A 227 41.96 35.28 -3.10
CA SER A 227 43.38 35.13 -2.80
C SER A 227 44.17 34.69 -4.03
N MET A 228 43.67 33.70 -4.77
CA MET A 228 44.28 33.21 -6.01
C MET A 228 44.33 34.29 -7.10
N LYS A 229 43.28 35.12 -7.22
CA LYS A 229 43.28 36.27 -8.13
C LYS A 229 44.35 37.29 -7.77
N ILE A 230 44.56 37.57 -6.49
CA ILE A 230 45.60 38.50 -6.01
C ILE A 230 46.99 37.95 -6.34
N VAL A 231 47.27 36.69 -6.01
CA VAL A 231 48.56 36.05 -6.30
C VAL A 231 48.85 36.05 -7.80
N THR A 232 47.86 35.69 -8.63
CA THR A 232 47.99 35.72 -10.08
C THR A 232 48.24 37.14 -10.60
N PHE A 233 47.57 38.15 -10.04
CA PHE A 233 47.81 39.54 -10.40
C PHE A 233 49.23 39.99 -10.08
N ILE A 234 49.75 39.66 -8.89
CA ILE A 234 51.13 39.94 -8.50
C ILE A 234 52.10 39.28 -9.49
N ALA A 235 51.92 37.99 -9.77
CA ALA A 235 52.75 37.27 -10.74
C ALA A 235 52.73 37.95 -12.12
N LEU A 236 51.55 38.34 -12.63
CA LEU A 236 51.42 39.03 -13.92
C LEU A 236 52.14 40.39 -13.97
N VAL A 237 52.25 41.10 -12.85
CA VAL A 237 52.99 42.37 -12.77
C VAL A 237 54.51 42.15 -12.77
N PHE A 238 54.99 41.14 -12.04
CA PHE A 238 56.43 40.87 -11.89
C PHE A 238 57.05 40.10 -13.07
N LEU A 239 56.25 39.30 -13.79
CA LEU A 239 56.71 38.46 -14.90
C LEU A 239 57.35 39.24 -16.06
N PRO A 240 56.76 40.34 -16.60
CA PRO A 240 57.39 41.13 -17.65
C PRO A 240 58.69 41.80 -17.19
N GLY A 241 58.74 42.31 -15.95
CA GLY A 241 59.95 42.92 -15.39
C GLY A 241 61.10 41.92 -15.25
N SER A 242 60.80 40.71 -14.79
CA SER A 242 61.79 39.63 -14.66
C SER A 242 62.33 39.17 -16.03
N LEU A 243 61.47 39.11 -17.04
CA LEU A 243 61.87 38.77 -18.42
C LEU A 243 62.82 39.82 -19.00
N VAL A 244 62.48 41.11 -18.88
CA VAL A 244 63.35 42.19 -19.38
C VAL A 244 64.67 42.22 -18.60
N ALA A 245 64.63 42.09 -17.26
CA ALA A 245 65.85 42.01 -16.44
C ALA A 245 66.76 40.84 -16.86
N SER A 246 66.19 39.67 -17.14
CA SER A 246 66.93 38.51 -17.64
C SER A 246 67.54 38.75 -19.01
N VAL A 247 66.80 39.35 -19.95
CA VAL A 247 67.30 39.68 -21.30
C VAL A 247 68.47 40.66 -21.25
N TYR A 248 68.41 41.68 -20.39
CA TYR A 248 69.49 42.66 -20.21
C TYR A 248 70.66 42.13 -19.38
N SER A 249 70.42 41.17 -18.46
CA SER A 249 71.48 40.48 -17.71
C SER A 249 72.21 39.43 -18.53
N SER A 250 71.55 38.83 -19.51
CA SER A 250 72.20 38.00 -20.53
C SER A 250 73.09 38.92 -21.38
N ASN A 251 74.34 38.53 -21.61
CA ASN A 251 75.41 39.29 -22.27
C ASN A 251 75.13 39.77 -23.73
N ILE A 252 73.86 39.79 -24.16
CA ILE A 252 73.38 40.24 -25.46
C ILE A 252 73.53 41.77 -25.62
N VAL A 253 73.68 42.53 -24.53
CA VAL A 253 74.03 43.96 -24.54
C VAL A 253 75.50 44.16 -24.16
N GLN A 254 76.43 43.48 -24.84
CA GLN A 254 77.80 43.99 -24.90
C GLN A 254 77.78 45.24 -25.75
N SER A 255 77.81 46.39 -25.07
CA SER A 255 78.07 47.68 -25.70
C SER A 255 79.44 47.60 -26.34
N ASP A 256 79.48 47.74 -27.66
CA ASP A 256 80.71 47.77 -28.44
C ASP A 256 81.60 48.89 -27.86
N GLU A 257 82.64 48.48 -27.16
CA GLU A 257 83.48 49.32 -26.31
C GLU A 257 84.51 50.04 -27.17
N ARG A 258 84.04 50.79 -28.18
CA ARG A 258 84.88 51.73 -28.93
C ARG A 258 84.10 53.01 -29.22
N THR A 259 84.31 53.93 -28.28
CA THR A 259 84.17 55.39 -28.41
C THR A 259 82.84 55.95 -27.92
N TYR A 260 82.98 56.87 -26.97
CA TYR A 260 81.99 57.77 -26.36
C TYR A 260 81.27 57.23 -25.11
N GLY A 261 81.91 57.53 -23.97
CA GLY A 261 81.26 57.96 -22.73
C GLY A 261 80.12 57.09 -22.24
N PHE A 262 80.44 56.18 -21.31
CA PHE A 262 79.46 55.48 -20.50
C PHE A 262 78.65 56.53 -19.69
N ILE A 263 77.55 57.01 -20.27
CA ILE A 263 76.53 57.78 -19.57
C ILE A 263 75.51 56.75 -19.08
N PRO A 264 75.58 56.30 -17.81
CA PRO A 264 74.71 55.25 -17.28
C PRO A 264 73.21 55.59 -17.40
N GLY A 265 72.84 56.85 -17.68
CA GLY A 265 71.45 57.28 -17.81
C GLY A 265 70.70 56.83 -19.08
N ARG A 266 71.35 56.65 -20.23
CA ARG A 266 70.63 56.46 -21.52
C ARG A 266 70.16 55.02 -21.75
N GLN A 267 70.94 54.03 -21.32
CA GLN A 267 70.56 52.61 -21.40
C GLN A 267 69.47 52.27 -20.37
N LEU A 268 69.55 52.84 -19.17
CA LEU A 268 68.48 52.75 -18.16
C LEU A 268 67.15 53.30 -18.69
N LEU A 269 67.18 54.35 -19.51
CA LEU A 269 65.98 54.93 -20.14
C LEU A 269 65.31 53.96 -21.12
N SER A 270 66.09 53.26 -21.96
CA SER A 270 65.56 52.25 -22.89
C SER A 270 64.94 51.05 -22.16
N PHE A 271 65.59 50.59 -21.09
CA PHE A 271 65.09 49.53 -20.22
C PHE A 271 63.74 49.91 -19.58
N LEU A 272 63.62 51.15 -19.10
CA LEU A 272 62.42 51.65 -18.43
C LEU A 272 61.24 51.77 -19.42
N VAL A 273 61.49 52.25 -20.65
CA VAL A 273 60.45 52.36 -21.69
C VAL A 273 59.92 50.98 -22.11
N ILE A 274 60.80 50.00 -22.35
CA ILE A 274 60.40 48.66 -22.77
C ILE A 274 59.63 47.94 -21.65
N THR A 275 60.13 48.03 -20.41
CA THR A 275 59.46 47.44 -19.24
C THR A 275 58.10 48.09 -18.98
N GLY A 276 58.01 49.42 -19.11
CA GLY A 276 56.76 50.17 -19.01
C GLY A 276 55.74 49.78 -20.07
N PHE A 277 56.15 49.65 -21.34
CA PHE A 277 55.26 49.21 -22.41
C PHE A 277 54.76 47.77 -22.19
N LEU A 278 55.67 46.85 -21.80
CA LEU A 278 55.34 45.45 -21.58
C LEU A 278 54.38 45.28 -20.37
N THR A 279 54.61 46.00 -19.28
CA THR A 279 53.69 46.00 -18.12
C THR A 279 52.31 46.54 -18.48
N ILE A 280 52.21 47.63 -19.26
CA ILE A 280 50.92 48.17 -19.74
C ILE A 280 50.20 47.14 -20.63
N ALA A 281 50.90 46.50 -21.56
CA ALA A 281 50.32 45.48 -22.44
C ALA A 281 49.79 44.28 -21.64
N THR A 282 50.56 43.81 -20.65
CA THR A 282 50.17 42.67 -19.80
C THR A 282 48.95 43.02 -18.93
N LEU A 283 48.90 44.23 -18.37
CA LEU A 283 47.74 44.74 -17.63
C LEU A 283 46.50 44.90 -18.53
N ALA A 284 46.66 45.41 -19.75
CA ALA A 284 45.56 45.56 -20.69
C ALA A 284 44.92 44.20 -21.02
N VAL A 285 45.74 43.17 -21.29
CA VAL A 285 45.26 41.80 -21.51
C VAL A 285 44.55 41.24 -20.28
N ALA A 286 45.10 41.43 -19.08
CA ALA A 286 44.49 40.96 -17.84
C ALA A 286 43.14 41.63 -17.56
N ILE A 287 43.01 42.93 -17.81
CA ILE A 287 41.76 43.68 -17.65
C ILE A 287 40.72 43.21 -18.68
N ILE A 288 41.13 43.00 -19.93
CA ILE A 288 40.25 42.49 -20.99
C ILE A 288 39.73 41.09 -20.61
N TRP A 289 40.59 40.23 -20.06
CA TRP A 289 40.20 38.89 -19.63
C TRP A 289 39.24 38.92 -18.44
N ASN A 290 39.52 39.73 -17.41
CA ASN A 290 38.67 39.85 -16.22
C ASN A 290 37.31 40.51 -16.52
N ARG A 291 37.21 41.30 -17.60
CA ARG A 291 35.95 41.90 -18.06
C ARG A 291 35.13 40.99 -18.96
N ARG A 292 35.63 39.83 -19.41
CA ARG A 292 34.76 38.85 -20.08
C ARG A 292 33.83 38.27 -19.02
N PRO A 293 32.52 38.57 -19.05
CA PRO A 293 31.59 37.99 -18.10
C PRO A 293 31.58 36.48 -18.36
N CYS A 294 31.78 35.67 -17.32
CA CYS A 294 31.56 34.23 -17.36
C CYS A 294 30.10 33.95 -17.75
N ARG A 295 29.82 33.93 -19.05
CA ARG A 295 28.59 33.39 -19.62
C ARG A 295 28.67 31.87 -19.49
N GLY A 296 28.26 31.33 -18.34
CA GLY A 296 28.18 29.88 -18.19
C GLY A 296 28.20 29.40 -16.76
N LEU A 297 27.11 29.64 -16.02
CA LEU A 297 26.40 28.59 -15.28
C LEU A 297 25.11 29.24 -14.76
N ASN A 298 24.00 29.01 -15.45
CA ASN A 298 22.70 29.30 -14.86
C ASN A 298 22.57 28.42 -13.61
N PRO A 299 22.27 28.98 -12.43
CA PRO A 299 21.98 28.14 -11.27
C PRO A 299 20.78 27.25 -11.62
N PRO A 300 20.78 25.96 -11.21
CA PRO A 300 19.60 25.12 -11.36
C PRO A 300 18.44 25.83 -10.67
N LYS A 301 17.35 26.06 -11.42
CA LYS A 301 16.09 26.58 -10.88
C LYS A 301 15.73 25.71 -9.67
N SER A 302 15.71 26.31 -8.49
CA SER A 302 15.17 25.67 -7.29
C SER A 302 13.76 25.18 -7.61
N PRO A 303 13.42 23.91 -7.32
CA PRO A 303 12.06 23.44 -7.47
C PRO A 303 11.15 24.31 -6.60
N ALA A 304 10.15 24.92 -7.23
CA ALA A 304 9.10 25.63 -6.54
C ALA A 304 8.49 24.68 -5.51
N THR A 305 8.58 25.06 -4.24
CA THR A 305 7.83 24.43 -3.16
C THR A 305 6.33 24.57 -3.45
N PRO A 306 5.56 23.48 -3.41
CA PRO A 306 4.10 23.52 -3.46
C PRO A 306 3.50 24.15 -2.20
#